data_AF-A0A835X8R5-F1
#
_entry.id   AF-A0A835X8R5-F1
#
_cell.length_a   1.000
_cell.length_b   1.000
_cell.length_c   1.000
_cell.angle_alpha   90.00
_cell.angle_beta   90.00
_cell.angle_gamma   90.00
#
_symmetry.space_group_name_H-M   'P 1'
#
loop_
_entity.id
_entity.type
_entity.pdbx_description
1 polymer ?
#
loop_
_entity_poly.entity_id
_entity_poly.type
_entity_poly.pdbx_seq_one_letter_code
_entity_poly.pdbx_strand_id
1 'polypeptide(L)' 'MMWSDKHRPQSISDMIGNEEARTVLVEWFAKWKKGTKPILLVGPPGIGKTTIANLSGKQFGYDMISLNASDVRSKSRI' A
#
# COMPACT_ATOMS: atom_id res chain seq x y z
N MET A 1 -16.38 -15.39 6.34
CA MET A 1 -15.22 -14.69 5.73
C MET A 1 -15.60 -14.31 4.31
N MET A 2 -15.43 -13.04 3.90
CA MET A 2 -15.73 -12.64 2.52
C MET A 2 -14.72 -13.28 1.56
N TRP A 3 -15.16 -13.55 0.32
CA TRP A 3 -14.30 -14.13 -0.72
C TRP A 3 -13.05 -13.27 -1.00
N SER A 4 -13.21 -11.94 -0.98
CA SER A 4 -12.13 -10.97 -1.15
C SER A 4 -11.05 -11.06 -0.08
N ASP A 5 -11.41 -11.42 1.15
CA ASP A 5 -10.44 -11.60 2.23
C ASP A 5 -9.73 -12.94 2.12
N LYS A 6 -10.50 -13.99 1.80
CA LYS A 6 -9.97 -15.35 1.62
C LYS A 6 -8.92 -15.42 0.52
N HIS A 7 -9.13 -14.70 -0.59
CA HIS A 7 -8.25 -14.70 -1.75
C HIS A 7 -7.41 -13.42 -1.87
N ARG A 8 -7.25 -12.67 -0.77
CA ARG A 8 -6.41 -11.48 -0.78
C ARG A 8 -4.94 -11.87 -1.03
N PRO A 9 -4.24 -11.18 -1.96
CA PRO A 9 -2.81 -11.40 -2.18
C PRO A 9 -2.00 -11.33 -0.88
N GLN A 10 -1.07 -12.26 -0.69
CA GLN A 10 -0.22 -12.37 0.51
C GLN A 10 1.20 -11.86 0.26
N SER A 11 1.58 -11.73 -1.00
CA SER A 11 2.84 -11.15 -1.48
C SER A 11 2.59 -10.27 -2.72
N ILE A 12 3.52 -9.39 -3.05
CA ILE A 12 3.43 -8.53 -4.24
C ILE A 12 3.40 -9.38 -5.53
N SER A 13 4.04 -10.55 -5.53
CA SER A 13 4.02 -11.51 -6.65
C SER A 13 2.66 -12.17 -6.88
N ASP A 14 1.81 -12.27 -5.85
CA ASP A 14 0.45 -12.83 -5.99
C ASP A 14 -0.53 -11.81 -6.60
N MET A 15 -0.12 -10.55 -6.74
CA MET A 15 -0.96 -9.51 -7.32
C MET A 15 -1.03 -9.64 -8.85
N ILE A 16 -2.24 -9.51 -9.39
CA ILE A 16 -2.51 -9.54 -10.82
C ILE A 16 -2.69 -8.11 -11.33
N GLY A 17 -1.93 -7.71 -12.36
CA GLY A 17 -2.08 -6.44 -13.08
C GLY A 17 -1.41 -5.23 -12.43
N ASN A 18 -1.06 -4.23 -13.25
CA ASN A 18 -0.29 -3.02 -12.88
C ASN A 18 1.20 -3.30 -12.62
N GLU A 19 1.80 -4.27 -13.32
CA GLU A 19 3.17 -4.76 -13.17
C GLU A 19 4.19 -3.62 -13.08
N GLU A 20 4.12 -2.67 -14.02
CA GLU A 20 5.02 -1.51 -14.08
C GLU A 20 4.92 -0.65 -12.80
N ALA A 21 3.70 -0.36 -12.35
CA ALA A 21 3.48 0.40 -11.13
C ALA A 21 3.95 -0.35 -9.87
N ARG A 22 3.83 -1.69 -9.84
CA ARG A 22 4.36 -2.52 -8.75
C ARG A 22 5.88 -2.41 -8.70
N THR A 23 6.55 -2.50 -9.85
CA THR A 23 8.01 -2.35 -9.95
C THR A 23 8.47 -0.97 -9.48
N VAL A 24 7.84 0.11 -9.94
CA VAL A 24 8.18 1.48 -9.51
C VAL A 24 8.05 1.65 -8.00
N LEU A 25 7.01 1.08 -7.40
CA LEU A 25 6.82 1.14 -5.96
C LEU A 25 7.92 0.37 -5.19
N VAL A 26 8.25 -0.84 -5.64
CA VAL A 26 9.32 -1.65 -5.02
C VAL A 26 10.66 -0.93 -5.12
N GLU A 27 10.96 -0.34 -6.27
CA GLU A 27 12.17 0.47 -6.44
C GLU A 27 12.18 1.71 -5.54
N TRP A 28 11.04 2.38 -5.37
CA TRP A 28 10.93 3.53 -4.48
C TRP A 28 11.23 3.13 -3.03
N PHE A 29 10.69 2.01 -2.56
CA PHE A 29 10.99 1.48 -1.22
C PHE A 29 12.46 1.07 -1.07
N ALA A 30 13.04 0.43 -2.08
CA ALA A 30 14.46 0.04 -2.07
C ALA A 30 15.41 1.25 -2.01
N LYS A 31 15.02 2.38 -2.62
CA LYS A 31 15.80 3.63 -2.64
C LYS A 31 15.38 4.60 -1.53
N TRP A 32 14.45 4.22 -0.66
CA TRP A 32 13.88 5.12 0.32
C TRP A 32 14.90 5.52 1.39
N LYS A 33 14.89 6.81 1.75
CA LYS A 33 15.67 7.38 2.84
C LYS A 33 14.93 8.57 3.42
N LYS A 34 15.38 9.04 4.60
CA LYS A 34 14.85 10.26 5.20
C LYS A 34 14.96 11.43 4.22
N GLY A 35 13.83 12.09 3.95
CA GLY A 35 13.72 13.18 2.96
C GLY A 35 13.32 12.76 1.54
N THR A 36 13.17 11.46 1.26
CA THR A 36 12.57 11.00 0.00
C THR A 36 11.13 11.47 -0.10
N LYS A 37 10.75 12.01 -1.27
CA LYS A 37 9.38 12.46 -1.53
C LYS A 37 8.38 11.30 -1.39
N PRO A 38 7.21 11.52 -0.78
CA PRO A 38 6.17 10.51 -0.68
C PRO A 38 5.71 10.00 -2.05
N ILE A 39 5.26 8.75 -2.10
CA ILE A 39 4.61 8.18 -3.27
C ILE A 39 3.08 8.31 -3.15
N LEU A 40 2.42 8.61 -4.27
CA LEU A 40 0.96 8.68 -4.34
C LEU A 40 0.45 7.59 -5.28
N LEU A 41 -0.41 6.72 -4.77
CA LEU A 41 -1.06 5.67 -5.55
C LEU A 41 -2.41 6.17 -6.09
N VAL A 42 -2.52 6.30 -7.40
CA VAL A 42 -3.74 6.78 -8.09
C VAL A 42 -4.30 5.69 -9.00
N GLY A 43 -5.62 5.57 -9.04
CA GLY A 43 -6.31 4.65 -9.95
C GLY A 43 -7.74 4.32 -9.50
N PRO A 44 -8.50 3.55 -10.28
CA PRO A 44 -9.89 3.18 -9.99
C PRO A 44 -10.07 2.43 -8.65
N PRO A 45 -11.27 2.38 -8.06
CA PRO A 45 -11.52 1.54 -6.88
C PRO A 45 -11.31 0.05 -7.23
N GLY A 46 -10.87 -0.74 -6.25
CA GLY A 46 -10.75 -2.20 -6.40
C GLY A 46 -9.48 -2.73 -7.09
N ILE A 47 -8.59 -1.88 -7.64
CA ILE A 47 -7.38 -2.32 -8.35
C ILE A 47 -6.16 -2.65 -7.45
N GLY A 48 -6.37 -2.81 -6.14
CA GLY A 48 -5.32 -3.28 -5.22
C GLY A 48 -4.40 -2.21 -4.60
N LYS A 49 -4.69 -0.91 -4.73
CA LYS A 49 -3.88 0.20 -4.15
C LYS A 49 -3.60 0.04 -2.64
N THR A 50 -4.63 -0.23 -1.84
CA THR A 50 -4.48 -0.43 -0.40
C THR A 50 -3.74 -1.73 -0.10
N THR A 51 -3.95 -2.77 -0.92
CA THR A 51 -3.29 -4.06 -0.76
C THR A 51 -1.78 -3.95 -1.00
N ILE A 52 -1.35 -3.28 -2.08
CA ILE A 52 0.08 -3.11 -2.35
C ILE A 52 0.78 -2.27 -1.28
N ALA A 53 0.14 -1.23 -0.75
CA ALA A 53 0.72 -0.43 0.34
C ALA A 53 1.02 -1.29 1.59
N ASN A 54 0.05 -2.12 2.00
CA ASN A 54 0.21 -3.01 3.15
C ASN A 54 1.26 -4.11 2.90
N LEU A 55 1.23 -4.73 1.71
CA LEU A 55 2.19 -5.78 1.34
C LEU A 55 3.62 -5.25 1.28
N SER A 56 3.81 -4.01 0.84
CA SER A 56 5.12 -3.38 0.74
C SER A 56 5.71 -3.09 2.11
N GLY A 57 4.90 -2.55 3.04
CA GLY A 57 5.34 -2.40 4.44
C GLY A 57 5.83 -3.73 5.02
N LYS A 58 5.04 -4.79 4.87
CA LYS A 58 5.41 -6.15 5.31
C LYS A 58 6.68 -6.66 4.62
N GLN A 59 6.80 -6.51 3.30
CA GLN A 59 7.92 -7.02 2.52
C GLN A 59 9.25 -6.35 2.88
N PHE A 60 9.22 -5.06 3.22
CA PHE A 60 10.41 -4.31 3.63
C PHE A 60 10.62 -4.25 5.15
N GLY A 61 9.78 -4.97 5.93
CA GLY A 61 9.92 -5.06 7.39
C GLY A 61 9.55 -3.79 8.16
N TYR A 62 8.67 -2.96 7.61
CA TYR A 62 8.17 -1.75 8.27
C TYR A 62 6.86 -2.00 9.02
N ASP A 63 6.76 -1.40 10.21
CA ASP A 63 5.48 -1.28 10.91
C ASP A 63 4.63 -0.19 10.25
N MET A 64 3.45 -0.60 9.78
CA MET A 64 2.55 0.26 9.03
C MET A 64 1.59 1.00 9.96
N ILE A 65 1.57 2.32 9.86
CA ILE A 65 0.52 3.16 10.44
C ILE A 65 -0.43 3.58 9.32
N SER A 66 -1.65 3.07 9.34
CA SER A 66 -2.69 3.42 8.38
C SER A 66 -3.68 4.43 8.96
N LEU A 67 -3.94 5.50 8.23
CA LEU A 67 -4.98 6.47 8.54
C LEU A 67 -6.08 6.42 7.48
N ASN A 68 -7.33 6.24 7.87
CA ASN A 68 -8.48 6.32 6.97
C ASN A 68 -9.15 7.70 7.08
N ALA A 69 -9.78 8.15 6.01
CA ALA A 69 -10.59 9.37 5.99
C ALA A 69 -11.76 9.33 6.99
N SER A 70 -12.26 8.14 7.34
CA SER A 70 -13.26 7.98 8.41
C SER A 70 -12.72 8.27 9.80
N ASP A 71 -11.43 8.04 10.02
CA ASP A 71 -10.81 8.07 11.36
C ASP A 71 -10.41 9.49 11.76
N VAL A 72 -10.17 10.34 10.76
CA VAL A 72 -9.68 11.71 10.90
C VAL A 72 -10.81 12.72 10.62
N ARG A 73 -11.83 12.75 11.49
CA ARG A 73 -12.86 13.82 11.47
C ARG A 73 -12.58 14.95 12.46
N SER A 74 -11.48 14.91 13.20
CA SER A 74 -11.15 15.94 14.19
C SER A 74 -9.66 16.29 14.13
N LYS A 75 -9.36 17.56 13.84
CA LYS A 75 -8.00 18.12 13.82
C LYS A 75 -7.27 18.00 15.18
N SER A 76 -8.00 17.66 16.25
CA SER A 76 -7.49 17.44 17.60
C SER A 76 -7.06 15.99 17.90
N ARG A 77 -7.19 15.05 16.96
CA ARG A 77 -6.83 13.63 17.13
C ARG A 77 -5.61 13.19 16.31
N ILE A 78 -4.85 14.15 15.78
CA ILE A 78 -3.54 13.94 15.15
C ILE A 78 -2.48 14.47 16.11
#